data_AF-A0A1F9TWE2-F1
#
_entry.id   AF-A0A1F9TWE2-F1
#
_cell.length_a   1.000
_cell.length_b   1.000
_cell.length_c   1.000
_cell.angle_alpha   90.00
_cell.angle_beta   90.00
_cell.angle_gamma   90.00
#
_symmetry.space_group_name_H-M   'P 1'
#
loop_
_entity.id
_entity.type
_entity.pdbx_description
1 polymer ?
#
loop_
_entity_poly.entity_id
_entity_poly.type
_entity_poly.pdbx_seq_one_letter_code
_entity_poly.pdbx_strand_id
1 'polypeptide(L)'
;MKKLSAYTDHAYSSLRIVAGFMFLFHGAQKILGLFMTHPMPELGSQIWIGGLIELVGGLLIMIGLFTRWAAFLASGTMAVAYIQFHWKFQLGSMILPLINQGEMAVLYCFVFLLIACNGAGKWGLEKAD
;
A
#
# COMPACT_ATOMS: atom_id res chain seq x y z
N MET A 1 11.99 4.78 -27.48
CA MET A 1 11.38 3.63 -26.77
C MET A 1 9.88 3.45 -27.09
N LYS A 2 9.42 3.66 -28.34
CA LYS A 2 7.97 3.58 -28.73
C LYS A 2 7.31 2.22 -28.47
N LYS A 3 8.08 1.14 -28.37
CA LYS A 3 7.55 -0.21 -28.08
C LYS A 3 7.06 -0.34 -26.64
N LEU A 4 7.72 0.29 -25.67
CA LEU A 4 7.35 0.18 -24.25
C LEU A 4 6.10 0.98 -23.90
N SER A 5 5.89 2.13 -24.54
CA SER A 5 4.70 2.96 -24.32
C SER A 5 3.39 2.25 -24.69
N ALA A 6 3.44 1.28 -25.61
CA ALA A 6 2.28 0.44 -25.95
C ALA A 6 1.82 -0.47 -24.79
N TYR A 7 2.69 -0.73 -23.81
CA TYR A 7 2.41 -1.59 -22.67
C TYR A 7 2.11 -0.84 -21.37
N THR A 8 2.01 0.49 -21.40
CA THR A 8 1.81 1.33 -20.20
C THR A 8 0.63 0.85 -19.35
N ASP A 9 -0.53 0.59 -19.97
CA ASP A 9 -1.72 0.17 -19.22
C ASP A 9 -1.58 -1.23 -18.60
N HIS A 10 -0.84 -2.12 -19.27
CA HIS A 10 -0.55 -3.47 -18.78
C HIS A 10 0.46 -3.40 -17.64
N ALA A 11 1.51 -2.60 -17.78
CA ALA A 11 2.48 -2.37 -16.72
C ALA A 11 1.84 -1.74 -15.48
N TYR A 12 0.95 -0.76 -15.66
CA TYR A 12 0.17 -0.17 -14.56
C TYR A 12 -0.74 -1.20 -13.89
N SER A 13 -1.46 -2.01 -14.66
CA SER A 13 -2.33 -3.05 -14.11
C SER A 13 -1.53 -4.10 -13.33
N SER A 14 -0.36 -4.53 -13.84
CA SER A 14 0.58 -5.39 -13.12
C SER A 14 1.07 -4.75 -11.82
N LEU A 15 1.48 -3.48 -11.86
CA LEU A 15 1.91 -2.74 -10.68
C LEU A 15 0.81 -2.71 -9.62
N ARG A 16 -0.44 -2.40 -10.01
CA ARG A 16 -1.59 -2.39 -9.10
C ARG A 16 -1.79 -3.75 -8.42
N ILE A 17 -1.79 -4.83 -9.21
CA ILE A 17 -1.97 -6.19 -8.70
C ILE A 17 -0.87 -6.54 -7.70
N VAL A 18 0.40 -6.34 -8.08
CA VAL A 18 1.56 -6.69 -7.24
C VAL A 18 1.61 -5.83 -5.98
N ALA A 19 1.38 -4.52 -6.09
CA ALA A 19 1.37 -3.63 -4.94
C ALA A 19 0.25 -4.00 -3.95
N GLY A 20 -0.97 -4.25 -4.44
CA GLY A 20 -2.09 -4.70 -3.61
C GLY A 20 -1.82 -6.06 -2.96
N PHE A 21 -1.23 -7.00 -3.70
CA PHE A 21 -0.87 -8.33 -3.20
C PHE A 21 0.17 -8.28 -2.09
N MET A 22 1.24 -7.49 -2.25
CA MET A 22 2.27 -7.37 -1.21
C MET A 22 1.72 -6.65 0.04
N PHE A 23 0.83 -5.68 -0.14
CA PHE A 23 0.16 -4.99 0.96
C PHE A 23 -0.79 -5.89 1.74
N LEU A 24 -1.53 -6.75 1.02
CA LEU A 24 -2.39 -7.79 1.59
C LEU A 24 -1.61 -8.69 2.54
N PHE A 25 -0.36 -9.06 2.21
CA PHE A 25 0.46 -9.87 3.10
C PHE A 25 0.84 -9.17 4.40
N HIS A 26 1.13 -7.86 4.38
CA HIS A 26 1.36 -7.11 5.62
C HIS A 26 0.14 -7.14 6.54
N GLY A 27 -1.06 -7.03 5.96
CA GLY A 27 -2.31 -7.16 6.69
C GLY A 27 -2.58 -8.59 7.17
N ALA A 28 -2.32 -9.60 6.35
CA ALA A 28 -2.46 -11.01 6.71
C ALA A 28 -1.57 -11.39 7.89
N GLN A 29 -0.36 -10.83 7.94
CA GLN A 29 0.53 -10.95 9.10
C GLN A 29 -0.11 -10.36 10.35
N LYS A 30 -0.59 -9.11 10.29
CA LYS A 30 -1.13 -8.40 11.46
C LYS A 30 -2.49 -8.92 11.94
N ILE A 31 -3.33 -9.41 11.05
CA ILE A 31 -4.74 -9.75 11.35
C ILE A 31 -4.97 -11.26 11.43
N LEU A 32 -4.35 -12.04 10.55
CA LEU A 32 -4.56 -13.49 10.46
C LEU A 32 -3.44 -14.29 11.15
N GLY A 33 -2.36 -13.62 11.57
CA GLY A 33 -1.21 -14.27 12.19
C GLY A 33 -0.40 -15.15 11.23
N LEU A 34 -0.56 -14.96 9.91
CA LEU A 34 0.19 -15.70 8.90
C LEU A 34 1.61 -15.12 8.74
N PHE A 35 2.61 -15.95 8.45
CA PHE A 35 3.98 -15.49 8.15
C PHE A 35 4.64 -14.65 9.25
N MET A 36 4.23 -14.84 10.51
CA MET A 36 4.61 -13.98 11.63
C MET A 36 6.08 -14.09 12.03
N THR A 37 6.72 -12.93 12.16
CA THR A 37 8.02 -12.76 12.84
C THR A 37 7.89 -12.07 14.21
N HIS A 38 6.69 -11.57 14.54
CA HIS A 38 6.39 -10.82 15.76
C HIS A 38 4.99 -11.16 16.30
N PRO A 39 4.64 -10.83 17.56
CA PRO A 39 3.30 -11.03 18.10
C PRO A 39 2.22 -10.26 17.34
N MET A 40 0.98 -10.77 17.37
CA MET A 40 -0.17 -10.03 16.83
C MET A 40 -0.39 -8.73 17.60
N PRO A 41 -0.72 -7.63 16.92
CA PRO A 41 -1.09 -6.38 17.58
C PRO A 41 -2.37 -6.55 18.38
N GLU A 42 -2.48 -5.81 19.49
CA GLU A 42 -3.69 -5.81 20.32
C GLU A 42 -4.92 -5.39 19.51
N LEU A 43 -6.04 -6.06 19.75
CA LEU A 43 -7.32 -5.76 19.08
C LEU A 43 -7.70 -4.29 19.30
N GLY A 44 -8.03 -3.59 18.22
CA GLY A 44 -8.41 -2.17 18.26
C GLY A 44 -7.24 -1.20 18.40
N SER A 45 -6.00 -1.66 18.56
CA SER A 45 -4.83 -0.80 18.50
C SER A 45 -4.67 -0.15 17.12
N GLN A 46 -3.94 0.96 17.03
CA GLN A 46 -3.68 1.62 15.76
C GLN A 46 -2.98 0.70 14.74
N ILE A 47 -2.06 -0.15 15.20
CA ILE A 47 -1.37 -1.13 14.34
C ILE A 47 -2.35 -2.19 13.84
N TRP A 48 -3.28 -2.64 14.68
CA TRP A 48 -4.33 -3.57 14.29
C TRP A 48 -5.26 -2.94 13.24
N ILE A 49 -5.70 -1.70 13.42
CA ILE A 49 -6.51 -0.97 12.43
C ILE A 49 -5.74 -0.82 11.11
N GLY A 50 -4.45 -0.46 11.17
CA GLY A 50 -3.58 -0.40 9.99
C GLY A 50 -3.47 -1.75 9.27
N GLY A 51 -3.34 -2.84 10.03
CA GLY A 51 -3.34 -4.20 9.48
C GLY A 51 -4.65 -4.59 8.78
N LEU A 52 -5.79 -4.13 9.30
CA LEU A 52 -7.09 -4.37 8.66
C LEU A 52 -7.20 -3.61 7.33
N ILE A 53 -6.73 -2.36 7.30
CA ILE A 53 -6.65 -1.56 6.06
C ILE A 53 -5.68 -2.22 5.06
N GLU A 54 -4.56 -2.73 5.53
CA GLU A 54 -3.59 -3.46 4.69
C GLU A 54 -4.20 -4.70 4.04
N LEU A 55 -4.91 -5.51 4.83
CA LEU A 55 -5.51 -6.74 4.37
C LEU A 55 -6.63 -6.47 3.36
N VAL A 56 -7.63 -5.68 3.77
CA VAL A 56 -8.83 -5.43 2.97
C VAL A 56 -8.52 -4.48 1.82
N GLY A 57 -7.78 -3.39 2.09
CA GLY A 57 -7.36 -2.44 1.07
C GLY A 57 -6.42 -3.08 0.05
N GLY A 58 -5.48 -3.92 0.49
CA GLY A 58 -4.61 -4.69 -0.41
C GLY A 58 -5.40 -5.59 -1.35
N LEU A 59 -6.40 -6.31 -0.84
CA LEU A 59 -7.29 -7.15 -1.65
C LEU A 59 -8.09 -6.33 -2.67
N LEU A 60 -8.73 -5.25 -2.22
CA LEU A 60 -9.54 -4.36 -3.07
C LEU A 60 -8.69 -3.73 -4.18
N ILE A 61 -7.50 -3.22 -3.82
CA ILE A 61 -6.54 -2.68 -4.78
C ILE A 61 -6.07 -3.76 -5.74
N MET A 62 -5.79 -4.98 -5.28
CA MET A 62 -5.29 -6.08 -6.11
C MET A 62 -6.31 -6.53 -7.16
N ILE A 63 -7.59 -6.64 -6.81
CA ILE A 63 -8.64 -7.05 -7.76
C ILE A 63 -9.22 -5.87 -8.55
N GLY A 64 -8.96 -4.65 -8.08
CA GLY A 64 -9.39 -3.43 -8.77
C GLY A 64 -10.86 -3.13 -8.53
N LEU A 65 -11.29 -3.23 -7.27
CA LEU A 65 -12.64 -2.91 -6.79
C LEU A 65 -12.56 -1.74 -5.81
N PHE A 66 -13.37 -0.70 -6.01
CA PHE A 66 -13.28 0.57 -5.25
C PHE A 66 -11.86 1.14 -5.23
N THR A 67 -11.16 1.01 -6.35
CA THR A 67 -9.70 1.12 -6.41
C THR A 67 -9.21 2.48 -5.93
N ARG A 68 -9.92 3.55 -6.35
CA ARG A 68 -9.56 4.94 -6.03
C ARG A 68 -9.60 5.17 -4.51
N TRP A 69 -10.69 4.77 -3.88
CA TRP A 69 -10.91 4.95 -2.44
C TRP A 69 -9.99 4.06 -1.59
N ALA A 70 -9.87 2.78 -1.95
CA ALA A 70 -9.00 1.85 -1.25
C ALA A 70 -7.53 2.30 -1.31
N ALA A 71 -7.06 2.71 -2.50
CA ALA A 71 -5.70 3.20 -2.68
C ALA A 71 -5.45 4.54 -1.98
N PHE A 72 -6.42 5.46 -1.96
CA PHE A 72 -6.26 6.72 -1.23
C PHE A 72 -6.12 6.49 0.29
N LEU A 73 -6.95 5.60 0.85
CA LEU A 73 -6.86 5.23 2.27
C LEU A 73 -5.54 4.51 2.58
N ALA A 74 -5.11 3.58 1.73
CA ALA A 74 -3.83 2.87 1.89
C ALA A 74 -2.64 3.83 1.80
N SER A 75 -2.67 4.80 0.87
CA SER A 75 -1.67 5.86 0.75
C SER A 75 -1.55 6.67 2.04
N GLY A 76 -2.67 7.16 2.58
CA GLY A 76 -2.71 7.88 3.85
C GLY A 76 -2.21 7.03 5.04
N THR A 77 -2.56 5.75 5.07
CA THR A 77 -2.08 4.81 6.09
C THR A 77 -0.56 4.68 6.06
N MET A 78 0.05 4.64 4.87
CA MET A 78 1.49 4.57 4.71
C MET A 78 2.20 5.90 4.99
N ALA A 79 1.56 7.04 4.72
CA ALA A 79 2.05 8.34 5.17
C ALA A 79 2.11 8.41 6.71
N VAL A 80 1.04 7.97 7.39
CA VAL A 80 1.01 7.87 8.85
C VAL A 80 2.07 6.87 9.35
N ALA A 81 2.22 5.73 8.68
CA ALA A 81 3.23 4.73 9.02
C ALA A 81 4.64 5.34 9.00
N TYR A 82 4.97 6.05 7.91
CA TYR A 82 6.26 6.72 7.78
C TYR A 82 6.46 7.76 8.88
N ILE A 83 5.50 8.67 9.05
CA ILE A 83 5.64 9.80 9.98
C ILE A 83 5.74 9.32 11.43
N GLN A 84 4.89 8.38 11.85
CA GLN A 84 4.77 7.99 13.26
C GLN A 84 5.71 6.85 13.67
N PHE A 85 6.01 5.91 12.78
CA PHE A 85 6.78 4.71 13.13
C PHE A 85 8.22 4.72 12.60
N HIS A 86 8.49 5.40 11.49
CA HIS A 86 9.83 5.48 10.90
C HIS A 86 10.53 6.81 11.22
N TRP A 87 9.96 7.93 10.78
CA TRP A 87 10.49 9.28 11.04
C TRP A 87 10.36 9.67 12.52
N LYS A 88 9.24 9.30 13.16
CA LYS A 88 8.93 9.61 14.56
C LYS A 88 9.00 11.10 14.90
N PHE A 89 8.75 11.98 13.92
CA PHE A 89 8.86 13.44 14.04
C PHE A 89 10.24 13.94 14.52
N GLN A 90 11.31 13.20 14.26
CA GLN A 90 12.67 13.55 14.69
C GLN A 90 13.42 14.32 13.59
N LEU A 91 14.02 15.46 13.93
CA LEU A 91 14.85 16.21 12.99
C LEU A 91 16.22 15.54 12.78
N GLY A 92 16.90 15.91 11.69
CA GLY A 92 18.22 15.37 11.33
C GLY A 92 18.14 14.14 10.42
N SER A 93 19.09 13.22 10.56
CA SER A 93 19.24 12.04 9.68
C SER A 93 18.03 11.09 9.70
N MET A 94 17.20 11.13 10.75
CA MET A 94 15.99 10.31 10.88
C MET A 94 14.88 10.68 9.89
N ILE A 95 14.99 11.78 9.15
CA ILE A 95 14.08 12.09 8.03
C ILE A 95 14.39 11.26 6.78
N LEU A 96 15.56 10.61 6.71
CA LEU A 96 15.98 9.86 5.54
C LEU A 96 15.45 8.42 5.62
N PRO A 97 14.62 7.98 4.65
CA PRO A 97 14.03 6.64 4.65
C PRO A 97 15.06 5.50 4.73
N LEU A 98 16.23 5.69 4.11
CA LEU A 98 17.35 4.75 4.14
C LEU A 98 17.86 4.50 5.57
N ILE A 99 17.82 5.52 6.43
CA ILE A 99 18.35 5.45 7.80
C ILE A 99 17.29 4.87 8.77
N ASN A 100 16.03 5.23 8.58
CA ASN A 100 14.92 4.82 9.44
C ASN A 100 14.15 3.57 8.96
N GLN A 101 14.64 2.93 7.88
CA GLN A 101 14.03 1.76 7.23
C GLN A 101 12.60 2.01 6.70
N GLY A 102 12.23 3.27 6.46
CA GLY A 102 10.91 3.70 6.02
C GLY A 102 10.70 3.73 4.52
N GLU A 103 11.66 3.23 3.72
CA GLU A 103 11.61 3.26 2.26
C GLU A 103 10.33 2.63 1.71
N MET A 104 9.92 1.46 2.24
CA MET A 104 8.69 0.79 1.81
C MET A 104 7.43 1.60 2.16
N ALA A 105 7.38 2.26 3.32
CA ALA A 105 6.26 3.11 3.68
C ALA A 105 6.12 4.29 2.71
N VAL A 106 7.24 4.94 2.36
CA VAL A 106 7.24 6.03 1.38
C VAL A 106 6.85 5.53 -0.02
N LEU A 107 7.43 4.41 -0.47
CA LEU A 107 7.12 3.84 -1.79
C LEU A 107 5.64 3.46 -1.89
N TYR A 108 5.08 2.72 -0.93
CA TYR A 108 3.65 2.39 -0.95
C TYR A 108 2.77 3.63 -0.89
N CYS A 109 3.15 4.65 -0.10
CA CYS A 109 2.41 5.91 -0.04
C CYS A 109 2.21 6.50 -1.44
N PHE A 110 3.29 6.64 -2.22
CA PHE A 110 3.21 7.24 -3.55
C PHE A 110 2.71 6.28 -4.63
N VAL A 111 2.99 4.99 -4.55
CA VAL A 111 2.42 3.98 -5.47
C VAL A 111 0.90 3.93 -5.31
N PHE A 112 0.38 3.93 -4.08
CA PHE A 112 -1.06 3.96 -3.87
C PHE A 112 -1.67 5.32 -4.19
N LEU A 113 -0.95 6.43 -4.02
CA LEU A 113 -1.41 7.73 -4.51
C LEU A 113 -1.56 7.73 -6.05
N LEU A 114 -0.58 7.17 -6.78
CA LEU A 114 -0.67 6.99 -8.23
C LEU A 114 -1.86 6.10 -8.60
N ILE A 115 -2.06 4.99 -7.89
CA ILE A 115 -3.19 4.10 -8.14
C ILE A 115 -4.52 4.81 -7.84
N ALA A 116 -4.60 5.61 -6.79
CA ALA A 116 -5.79 6.39 -6.46
C ALA A 116 -6.15 7.40 -7.56
N CYS A 117 -5.14 8.04 -8.15
CA CYS A 117 -5.33 8.96 -9.28
C CYS A 117 -5.80 8.25 -10.56
N ASN A 118 -5.26 7.06 -10.84
CA ASN A 118 -5.48 6.33 -12.09
C ASN A 118 -6.69 5.37 -12.07
N GLY A 119 -7.12 4.88 -10.89
CA GLY A 119 -8.25 3.97 -10.75
C GLY A 119 -7.95 2.50 -11.08
N ALA A 120 -8.93 1.75 -11.56
CA ALA A 120 -8.84 0.28 -11.65
C ALA A 120 -7.98 -0.24 -12.82
N GLY A 121 -7.90 0.52 -13.92
CA GLY A 121 -7.17 0.12 -15.13
C GLY A 121 -7.78 -1.09 -15.85
N LYS A 122 -7.06 -1.64 -16.86
CA LYS A 122 -7.56 -2.67 -17.78
C LYS A 122 -7.99 -3.99 -17.13
N TRP A 123 -7.33 -4.39 -16.04
CA TRP A 123 -7.59 -5.66 -15.36
C TRP A 123 -8.35 -5.50 -14.03
N GLY A 124 -8.99 -4.35 -13.83
CA GLY A 124 -9.85 -4.12 -12.67
C GLY A 124 -11.24 -4.73 -12.84
N LEU A 125 -11.86 -5.12 -11.72
CA LEU A 125 -13.25 -5.57 -11.69
C LEU A 125 -14.27 -4.41 -11.71
N GLU A 126 -13.84 -3.19 -11.38
CA GLU A 126 -14.62 -1.96 -11.50
C GLU A 126 -14.58 -1.44 -12.95
N LYS A 127 -15.71 -0.91 -13.44
CA LYS A 127 -15.75 -0.28 -14.77
C LYS A 127 -14.88 0.99 -14.74
N ALA A 128 -14.13 1.22 -15.81
CA ALA A 128 -13.48 2.50 -16.02
C ALA A 128 -14.57 3.57 -16.23
N ASP A 129 -14.53 4.63 -15.44
CA ASP A 129 -15.28 5.87 -15.69
C ASP A 129 -14.74 6.57 -16.95
#